data_AF-A0A0F9KMV7-F1
#
_entry.id   AF-A0A0F9KMV7-F1
#
_cell.length_a   1.000
_cell.length_b   1.000
_cell.length_c   1.000
_cell.angle_alpha   90.00
_cell.angle_beta   90.00
_cell.angle_gamma   90.00
#
_symmetry.space_group_name_H-M   'P 1'
#
loop_
_entity.id
_entity.type
_entity.pdbx_description
1 polymer ?
#
loop_
_entity_poly.entity_id
_entity_poly.type
_entity_poly.pdbx_seq_one_letter_code
_entity_poly.pdbx_strand_id
1 'polypeptide(L)'
;MFSARRFLGLITAALLTSAGAATAGDLIYQPINPGFGGFSDNFGYLIGTAQIQNQHLPESEGGGGGGGAPDINFPPIVIDLGGVGTPAAPAPQSANSTGSN
;
A
#
# COMPACT_ATOMS: atom_id res chain seq x y z
N MET A 1 7.40 21.33 63.78
CA MET A 1 8.01 20.15 63.14
C MET A 1 6.92 19.40 62.37
N PHE A 2 6.81 19.62 61.05
CA PHE A 2 5.85 18.88 60.24
C PHE A 2 6.37 17.46 60.03
N SER A 3 5.61 16.46 60.48
CA SER A 3 6.00 15.05 60.38
C SER A 3 6.01 14.60 58.92
N ALA A 4 7.05 13.89 58.48
CA ALA A 4 7.22 13.40 57.11
C ALA A 4 6.01 12.59 56.60
N ARG A 5 5.26 11.95 57.50
CA ARG A 5 4.02 11.22 57.18
C ARG A 5 2.89 12.13 56.69
N ARG A 6 2.82 13.37 57.20
CA ARG A 6 1.83 14.37 56.77
C ARG A 6 2.19 14.97 55.41
N PHE A 7 3.50 15.14 55.15
CA PHE A 7 3.99 15.59 53.85
C PHE A 7 3.75 14.56 52.75
N LEU A 8 4.01 13.28 53.01
CA LEU A 8 3.75 12.22 52.05
C LEU A 8 2.26 12.12 51.68
N GLY A 9 1.36 12.23 52.66
CA GLY A 9 -0.09 12.21 52.42
C GLY A 9 -0.57 13.37 51.55
N LEU A 10 -0.01 14.58 51.74
CA LEU A 10 -0.34 15.74 50.90
C LEU A 10 0.17 15.59 49.46
N ILE A 11 1.35 15.01 49.27
CA ILE A 11 1.90 14.74 47.93
C ILE A 11 1.04 13.71 47.19
N THR A 12 0.62 12.63 47.85
CA THR A 12 -0.25 11.62 47.24
C THR A 12 -1.62 12.20 46.87
N ALA A 13 -2.21 13.04 47.73
CA ALA A 13 -3.49 13.69 47.44
C ALA A 13 -3.40 14.69 46.26
N ALA A 14 -2.29 15.44 46.17
CA ALA A 14 -2.02 16.33 45.05
C ALA A 14 -1.82 15.57 43.73
N LEU A 15 -1.14 14.42 43.77
CA LEU A 15 -0.96 13.58 42.59
C LEU A 15 -2.28 12.96 42.10
N LEU A 16 -3.15 12.49 43.02
CA LEU A 16 -4.46 11.94 42.66
C LEU A 16 -5.41 12.98 42.05
N THR A 17 -5.32 14.24 42.48
CA THR A 17 -6.14 15.34 41.92
C THR A 17 -5.58 15.89 40.62
N SER A 18 -4.29 15.64 40.31
CA SER A 18 -3.67 16.02 39.03
C SER A 18 -3.97 15.05 37.87
N ALA A 19 -4.54 13.88 38.16
CA ALA A 19 -5.04 12.97 37.15
C ALA A 19 -6.34 13.55 36.55
N GLY A 20 -6.20 14.42 35.55
CA GLY A 20 -7.32 15.01 34.81
C GLY A 20 -8.26 13.93 34.26
N ALA A 21 -9.56 14.24 34.20
CA ALA A 21 -10.55 13.33 33.66
C ALA A 21 -10.20 12.97 32.21
N ALA A 22 -9.90 11.70 31.95
CA ALA A 22 -9.81 11.18 30.60
C ALA A 22 -11.23 11.15 30.00
N THR A 23 -11.61 12.22 29.31
CA THR A 23 -12.89 12.29 28.60
C THR A 23 -12.75 11.53 27.29
N ALA A 24 -13.65 10.58 27.04
CA ALA A 24 -13.75 9.97 25.73
C ALA A 24 -14.20 11.02 24.70
N GLY A 25 -13.55 11.07 23.54
CA GLY A 25 -14.03 11.85 22.40
C GLY A 25 -15.22 11.17 21.74
N ASP A 26 -16.01 11.94 20.99
CA ASP A 26 -17.15 11.40 20.26
C ASP A 26 -16.68 10.52 19.09
N LEU A 27 -17.21 9.30 19.02
CA LEU A 27 -17.04 8.46 17.84
C LEU A 27 -18.11 8.82 16.81
N ILE A 28 -17.73 9.62 15.83
CA ILE A 28 -18.61 9.99 14.72
C ILE A 28 -18.44 8.98 13.59
N TYR A 29 -19.54 8.33 13.20
CA TYR A 29 -19.54 7.47 12.02
C TYR A 29 -19.57 8.31 10.74
N GLN A 30 -18.57 8.09 9.89
CA GLN A 30 -18.51 8.65 8.55
C GLN A 30 -18.28 7.50 7.56
N PRO A 31 -19.16 7.30 6.56
CA PRO A 31 -18.93 6.31 5.52
C PRO A 31 -17.61 6.58 4.78
N ILE A 32 -16.86 5.52 4.49
CA ILE A 32 -15.62 5.62 3.71
C ILE A 32 -15.89 5.87 2.22
N ASN A 33 -17.04 5.41 1.74
CA ASN A 33 -17.40 5.49 0.32
C ASN A 33 -18.03 6.87 0.04
N PRO A 34 -17.48 7.65 -0.90
CA PRO A 34 -18.00 8.97 -1.29
C PRO A 34 -19.48 8.95 -1.68
N GLY A 35 -19.98 7.86 -2.27
CA GLY A 35 -21.37 7.72 -2.69
C GLY A 35 -22.39 7.74 -1.54
N PHE A 36 -21.94 7.50 -0.30
CA PHE A 36 -22.77 7.61 0.91
C PHE A 36 -22.45 8.88 1.74
N GLY A 37 -21.80 9.87 1.14
CA GLY A 37 -21.42 11.12 1.80
C GLY A 37 -20.05 11.09 2.50
N GLY A 38 -19.20 10.11 2.19
CA GLY A 38 -17.81 10.03 2.66
C GLY A 38 -16.86 11.05 2.02
N PHE A 39 -15.59 10.99 2.43
CA PHE A 39 -14.53 11.84 1.87
C PHE A 39 -14.33 11.59 0.38
N SER A 40 -14.48 12.63 -0.45
CA SER A 40 -14.39 12.51 -1.93
C SER A 40 -13.01 12.06 -2.42
N ASP A 41 -11.94 12.40 -1.70
CA ASP A 41 -10.57 12.03 -2.06
C ASP A 41 -10.31 10.52 -2.04
N ASN A 42 -11.13 9.77 -1.30
CA ASN A 42 -11.04 8.31 -1.27
C ASN A 42 -11.51 7.65 -2.58
N PHE A 43 -12.19 8.37 -3.48
CA PHE A 43 -12.79 7.80 -4.69
C PHE A 43 -11.79 7.03 -5.56
N GLY A 44 -10.63 7.65 -5.87
CA GLY A 44 -9.63 7.04 -6.75
C GLY A 44 -9.05 5.74 -6.18
N TYR A 45 -8.82 5.71 -4.86
CA TYR A 45 -8.32 4.51 -4.17
C TYR A 45 -9.34 3.37 -4.17
N LEU A 46 -10.61 3.67 -3.84
CA LEU A 46 -11.66 2.64 -3.83
C LEU A 46 -11.90 2.05 -5.22
N ILE A 47 -11.94 2.86 -6.28
CA ILE A 47 -12.16 2.37 -7.65
C ILE A 47 -10.92 1.61 -8.16
N GLY A 48 -9.71 2.11 -7.93
CA GLY A 48 -8.50 1.43 -8.37
C GLY A 48 -8.33 0.04 -7.72
N THR A 49 -8.60 -0.08 -6.43
CA THR A 49 -8.57 -1.38 -5.72
C THR A 49 -9.66 -2.33 -6.22
N ALA A 50 -10.87 -1.83 -6.45
CA ALA A 50 -11.96 -2.63 -7.01
C ALA A 50 -11.63 -3.17 -8.41
N GLN A 51 -10.98 -2.37 -9.27
CA GLN A 51 -10.57 -2.78 -10.61
C GLN A 51 -9.47 -3.86 -10.58
N ILE A 52 -8.45 -3.72 -9.73
CA ILE A 52 -7.37 -4.71 -9.58
C ILE A 52 -7.92 -6.06 -9.14
N GLN A 53 -8.93 -6.05 -8.26
CA GLN A 53 -9.54 -7.28 -7.74
C GLN A 53 -10.62 -7.84 -8.65
N ASN A 54 -11.11 -7.09 -9.63
CA ASN A 54 -12.20 -7.50 -10.48
C ASN A 54 -11.82 -8.74 -11.33
N GLN A 55 -12.49 -9.87 -11.08
CA GLN A 55 -12.33 -11.10 -11.85
C GLN A 55 -13.44 -11.29 -12.90
N HIS A 56 -14.37 -10.36 -13.03
CA HIS A 56 -15.43 -10.47 -14.03
C HIS A 56 -14.89 -10.16 -15.43
N LEU A 57 -15.12 -11.11 -16.34
CA LEU A 57 -14.91 -10.97 -17.77
C LEU A 57 -16.26 -10.74 -18.46
N PRO A 58 -16.31 -9.97 -19.56
CA PRO A 58 -17.52 -9.81 -20.34
C PRO A 58 -17.96 -11.16 -20.95
N GLU A 59 -19.27 -11.42 -20.98
CA GLU A 59 -19.87 -12.71 -21.35
C GLU A 59 -19.69 -13.13 -22.82
N SER A 60 -19.08 -12.27 -23.66
CA SER A 60 -18.96 -12.49 -25.11
C SER A 60 -17.53 -12.61 -25.65
N GLU A 61 -16.48 -12.49 -24.83
CA GLU A 61 -15.12 -12.69 -25.32
C GLU A 61 -14.35 -13.53 -24.30
N GLY A 62 -14.16 -14.79 -24.65
CA GLY A 62 -13.50 -15.78 -23.80
C GLY A 62 -12.12 -15.31 -23.35
N GLY A 63 -11.94 -15.27 -22.03
CA GLY A 63 -10.65 -15.40 -21.37
C GLY A 63 -9.77 -14.15 -21.37
N GLY A 64 -9.51 -13.61 -20.17
CA GLY A 64 -8.42 -12.65 -19.99
C GLY A 64 -8.53 -11.85 -18.71
N GLY A 65 -8.31 -12.49 -17.55
CA GLY A 65 -8.02 -11.77 -16.32
C GLY A 65 -6.80 -10.89 -16.56
N GLY A 66 -7.04 -9.58 -16.68
CA GLY A 66 -6.04 -8.56 -17.00
C GLY A 66 -5.13 -8.28 -15.81
N GLY A 67 -4.27 -9.24 -15.48
CA GLY A 67 -3.23 -9.15 -14.46
C GLY A 67 -1.92 -9.76 -14.92
N GLY A 68 -1.65 -9.78 -16.24
CA GLY A 68 -0.33 -10.13 -16.75
C GLY A 68 0.71 -9.16 -16.19
N ALA A 69 1.84 -9.69 -15.72
CA ALA A 69 2.99 -8.86 -15.37
C ALA A 69 3.33 -7.95 -16.56
N PRO A 70 3.72 -6.68 -16.34
CA PRO A 70 4.11 -5.81 -17.43
C PRO A 70 5.25 -6.45 -18.23
N ASP A 71 5.19 -6.35 -19.56
CA ASP A 71 6.31 -6.75 -20.42
C ASP A 71 7.48 -5.78 -20.15
N ILE A 72 8.46 -6.22 -19.35
CA ILE A 72 9.64 -5.41 -19.02
C ILE A 72 10.65 -5.55 -20.15
N ASN A 73 10.53 -4.70 -21.16
CA ASN A 73 11.52 -4.57 -22.22
C ASN A 73 12.71 -3.72 -21.74
N PHE A 74 13.76 -4.36 -21.22
CA PHE A 74 15.02 -3.68 -20.94
C PHE A 74 15.77 -3.40 -22.25
N PRO A 75 16.20 -2.15 -22.52
CA PRO A 75 17.08 -1.89 -23.64
C PRO A 75 18.36 -2.73 -23.49
N PRO A 76 18.94 -3.21 -24.61
CA PRO A 76 20.17 -3.99 -24.55
C PRO A 76 21.28 -3.20 -23.86
N ILE A 77 21.90 -3.80 -22.84
CA ILE A 77 23.06 -3.22 -22.18
C ILE A 77 24.23 -3.33 -23.15
N VAL A 78 24.57 -2.22 -23.81
CA VAL A 78 25.82 -2.09 -24.55
C VAL A 78 26.93 -1.78 -23.54
N ILE A 79 27.77 -2.78 -23.25
CA ILE A 79 29.01 -2.55 -22.51
C ILE A 79 30.03 -2.08 -23.54
N ASP A 80 30.25 -0.77 -23.61
CA ASP A 80 31.37 -0.23 -24.38
C ASP A 80 32.67 -0.60 -23.65
N LEU A 81 33.25 -1.73 -24.04
CA LEU A 81 34.54 -2.22 -23.54
C LEU A 81 35.73 -1.64 -24.30
N GLY A 82 35.61 -0.45 -24.91
CA GLY A 82 36.74 0.25 -25.48
C GLY A 82 37.45 -0.55 -26.58
N GLY A 83 36.69 -0.89 -27.62
CA GLY A 83 37.21 -1.20 -28.96
C GLY A 83 38.18 -2.37 -29.10
N VAL A 84 37.66 -3.58 -29.32
CA VAL A 84 38.16 -4.57 -30.30
C VAL A 84 37.10 -5.66 -30.52
N GLY A 85 36.59 -5.80 -31.74
CA GLY A 85 35.76 -6.94 -32.15
C GLY A 85 34.49 -6.53 -32.90
N THR A 86 34.49 -6.79 -34.21
CA THR A 86 33.35 -6.67 -35.13
C THR A 86 32.04 -7.25 -34.57
N PRO A 87 30.86 -6.73 -34.95
CA PRO A 87 29.58 -7.27 -34.51
C PRO A 87 29.37 -8.67 -35.12
N ALA A 88 29.59 -9.71 -34.33
CA ALA A 88 28.90 -10.97 -34.56
C ALA A 88 27.45 -10.74 -34.10
N ALA A 89 26.52 -10.70 -35.05
CA ALA A 89 25.10 -10.69 -34.73
C ALA A 89 24.82 -11.85 -33.75
N PRO A 90 24.22 -11.59 -32.58
CA PRO A 90 23.76 -12.66 -31.71
C PRO A 90 22.76 -13.51 -32.49
N ALA A 91 22.93 -14.83 -32.48
CA ALA A 91 21.97 -15.76 -33.08
C ALA A 91 20.55 -15.41 -32.60
N PRO A 92 19.51 -15.52 -33.44
CA PRO A 92 18.13 -15.37 -32.98
C PRO A 92 17.92 -16.37 -31.85
N GLN A 93 17.75 -15.85 -30.63
CA GLN A 93 17.40 -16.66 -29.48
C GLN A 93 16.02 -17.22 -29.77
N SER A 94 15.95 -18.54 -29.99
CA SER A 94 14.72 -19.27 -30.19
C SER A 94 13.72 -18.84 -29.12
N ALA A 95 12.52 -18.44 -29.55
CA ALA A 95 11.38 -18.25 -28.68
C ALA A 95 11.31 -19.43 -27.71
N ASN A 96 11.59 -19.19 -26.42
CA ASN A 96 11.39 -20.20 -25.40
C ASN A 96 9.88 -20.35 -25.23
N SER A 97 9.29 -21.22 -26.04
CA SER A 97 7.93 -21.69 -25.87
C SER A 97 7.82 -22.37 -24.51
N THR A 98 7.38 -21.64 -23.49
CA THR A 98 6.82 -22.27 -22.28
C THR A 98 5.30 -22.14 -22.36
N GLY A 99 4.73 -22.79 -23.39
CA GLY A 99 3.38 -23.30 -23.34
C GLY A 99 3.46 -24.72 -22.78
N SER A 100 3.04 -24.93 -21.54
CA SER A 100 2.76 -26.26 -21.01
C SER A 100 1.85 -26.17 -19.79
N ASN A 101 0.62 -26.63 -20.05
CA ASN A 101 -0.52 -27.00 -19.19
C ASN A 101 -1.04 -25.99 -18.16
#